data_AF-A0A7J4IRZ7-F1
#
_entry.id   AF-A0A7J4IRZ7-F1
#
_cell.length_a   1.000
_cell.length_b   1.000
_cell.length_c   1.000
_cell.angle_alpha   90.00
_cell.angle_beta   90.00
_cell.angle_gamma   90.00
#
_symmetry.space_group_name_H-M   'P 1'
#
loop_
_entity.id
_entity.type
_entity.pdbx_description
1 polymer ?
#
loop_
_entity_poly.entity_id
_entity_poly.type
_entity_poly.pdbx_seq_one_letter_code
_entity_poly.pdbx_strand_id
1 'polypeptide(L)'
;MEIIKRFFAYAVLAMLIAGMLPLAFADDDNDNDDTEVDASADASAETSTSSNSGSSSGSSNARIAGTVGVKATIREDRQDRLEDMRNKLADREEKIAERLDKLDEKTQDRLLKLRADYTLRLSALENRSFERIAKLDEKYLEKFAKLSRDRQEKLSKLTDALIKAELDGVKFREVRGADELKLRIITKARLEAARADFDDAKERFEKAREEYKDARERYNNATTEEERLAHAKEVLSGAADSIITHLEKIKSKVQENENLNESEAADLTARIDAHIQTVTDIKAKIDAATTKEDIKAIAKELRQAWADMRFRMELMAERVITARVQGVLNQGEVLQKRLDTALAAMAEQNISVDVDAEVDEFNADIAAAKDFQAQAKAKLKAAIDADTSDEAKDLVEQAHDLIKKSQDSLKDAHDALRQIIRKIREAGHELEVDTSSSVEIEIEAEDSAEAST
;
A
#
# COMPACT_ATOMS: atom_id res chain seq x y z
N MET A 1 14.52 10.40 6.82
CA MET A 1 14.03 9.84 8.11
C MET A 1 13.49 8.41 7.97
N GLU A 2 12.77 8.04 6.89
CA GLU A 2 12.30 6.65 6.69
C GLU A 2 13.41 5.64 6.34
N ILE A 3 14.44 6.05 5.61
CA ILE A 3 15.62 5.21 5.33
C ILE A 3 16.38 4.87 6.63
N ILE A 4 16.43 5.81 7.59
CA ILE A 4 17.06 5.61 8.90
C ILE A 4 16.24 4.62 9.75
N LYS A 5 14.90 4.62 9.64
CA LYS A 5 14.03 3.67 10.36
C LYS A 5 14.13 2.24 9.79
N ARG A 6 14.23 2.08 8.47
CA ARG A 6 14.47 0.77 7.82
C ARG A 6 15.88 0.26 8.12
N PHE A 7 16.89 1.13 8.10
CA PHE A 7 18.26 0.79 8.49
C PHE A 7 18.35 0.37 9.97
N PHE A 8 17.61 1.02 10.87
CA PHE A 8 17.53 0.61 12.29
C PHE A 8 16.80 -0.72 12.49
N ALA A 9 15.75 -1.01 11.72
CA ALA A 9 15.08 -2.30 11.76
C ALA A 9 16.01 -3.44 11.32
N TYR A 10 16.76 -3.25 10.22
CA TYR A 10 17.77 -4.21 9.77
C TYR A 10 18.98 -4.31 10.70
N ALA A 11 19.42 -3.21 11.34
CA ALA A 11 20.51 -3.24 12.32
C ALA A 11 20.11 -3.96 13.63
N VAL A 12 18.87 -3.82 14.10
CA VAL A 12 18.35 -4.55 15.26
C VAL A 12 18.18 -6.03 14.95
N LEU A 13 17.77 -6.36 13.72
CA LEU A 13 17.66 -7.72 13.20
C LEU A 13 19.03 -8.39 13.03
N ALA A 14 20.03 -7.64 12.56
CA ALA A 14 21.42 -8.05 12.46
C ALA A 14 22.07 -8.21 13.85
N MET A 15 21.72 -7.38 14.85
CA MET A 15 22.17 -7.56 16.25
C MET A 15 21.51 -8.76 16.95
N LEU A 16 20.31 -9.16 16.52
CA LEU A 16 19.63 -10.37 16.99
C LEU A 16 20.25 -11.63 16.38
N ILE A 17 20.79 -11.53 15.16
CA ILE A 17 21.54 -12.61 14.47
C ILE A 17 23.00 -12.69 14.95
N ALA A 18 23.71 -11.56 15.06
CA ALA A 18 25.10 -11.49 15.53
C ALA A 18 25.24 -11.81 17.04
N GLY A 19 24.17 -11.64 17.81
CA GLY A 19 24.10 -12.01 19.22
C GLY A 19 23.84 -13.49 19.50
N MET A 20 23.63 -14.31 18.46
CA MET A 20 23.31 -15.74 18.56
C MET A 20 24.41 -16.66 18.01
N LEU A 21 25.61 -16.12 17.76
CA LEU A 21 26.82 -16.94 17.65
C LEU A 21 27.09 -17.61 19.02
N PRO A 22 27.41 -18.91 19.07
CA PRO A 22 27.97 -19.48 20.28
C PRO A 22 29.31 -18.78 20.53
N LEU A 23 29.41 -18.02 21.63
CA LEU A 23 30.70 -17.90 22.29
C LEU A 23 31.06 -19.31 22.73
N ALA A 24 31.86 -19.95 21.89
CA ALA A 24 32.55 -21.18 22.22
C ALA A 24 33.25 -20.94 23.56
N PHE A 25 32.94 -21.79 24.53
CA PHE A 25 33.88 -22.11 25.58
C PHE A 25 35.09 -22.72 24.86
N ALA A 26 36.13 -21.91 24.67
CA ALA A 26 37.44 -22.42 24.32
C ALA A 26 38.03 -23.00 25.61
N ASP A 27 38.16 -24.32 25.63
CA ASP A 27 39.16 -25.00 26.44
C ASP A 27 40.53 -24.39 26.15
N ASP A 28 41.29 -24.18 27.22
CA ASP A 28 42.72 -23.98 27.21
C ASP A 28 43.38 -25.06 26.34
N ASP A 29 44.04 -24.65 25.25
CA ASP A 29 45.33 -25.22 24.86
C ASP A 29 46.05 -24.24 23.94
N ASN A 30 46.91 -23.48 24.61
CA ASN A 30 48.24 -23.02 24.20
C ASN A 30 48.73 -23.48 22.80
N ASP A 31 48.86 -22.54 21.86
CA ASP A 31 50.09 -22.37 21.08
C ASP A 31 50.13 -21.01 20.36
N ASN A 32 51.30 -20.37 20.45
CA ASN A 32 51.67 -19.09 19.86
C ASN A 32 51.49 -19.07 18.33
N ASP A 33 51.05 -17.94 17.77
CA ASP A 33 51.89 -17.19 16.83
C ASP A 33 51.38 -15.76 16.64
N ASP A 34 52.34 -14.86 16.45
CA ASP A 34 52.25 -13.42 16.43
C ASP A 34 51.44 -12.87 15.25
N THR A 35 50.79 -11.72 15.43
CA THR A 35 50.94 -10.56 14.52
C THR A 35 50.28 -9.31 15.10
N GLU A 36 51.15 -8.38 15.49
CA GLU A 36 50.89 -7.00 15.88
C GLU A 36 50.21 -6.21 14.77
N VAL A 37 49.23 -5.34 15.12
CA VAL A 37 49.11 -3.99 14.55
C VAL A 37 48.55 -3.04 15.62
N ASP A 38 49.43 -2.18 16.14
CA ASP A 38 49.17 -0.99 16.95
C ASP A 38 48.19 -0.01 16.26
N ALA A 39 47.12 0.43 16.92
CA ALA A 39 47.03 1.56 17.85
C ALA A 39 47.19 2.96 17.21
N SER A 40 46.13 3.78 17.30
CA SER A 40 46.18 5.01 18.10
C SER A 40 44.85 5.76 18.05
N ALA A 41 44.37 6.07 19.25
CA ALA A 41 43.33 7.04 19.53
C ALA A 41 43.93 8.45 19.42
N ASP A 42 43.10 9.45 19.10
CA ASP A 42 43.22 10.71 19.80
C ASP A 42 41.89 11.47 19.89
N ALA A 43 41.66 11.99 21.09
CA ALA A 43 40.52 12.79 21.48
C ALA A 43 41.02 14.22 21.69
N SER A 44 40.28 15.22 21.22
CA SER A 44 40.43 16.59 21.74
C SER A 44 39.16 17.39 21.49
N ALA A 45 38.55 17.80 22.60
CA ALA A 45 37.61 18.89 22.68
C ALA A 45 38.39 20.21 22.63
N GLU A 46 37.87 21.23 21.94
CA GLU A 46 38.11 22.61 22.38
C GLU A 46 37.00 23.56 21.90
N THR A 47 36.53 24.31 22.88
CA THR A 47 35.65 25.47 22.83
C THR A 47 36.29 26.67 22.17
N SER A 48 35.52 27.47 21.43
CA SER A 48 35.78 28.91 21.32
C SER A 48 34.52 29.71 21.02
N THR A 49 34.12 30.48 22.04
CA THR A 49 33.30 31.67 21.98
C THR A 49 34.01 32.79 21.20
N SER A 50 33.30 33.50 20.32
CA SER A 50 33.59 34.92 20.06
C SER A 50 32.36 35.64 19.53
N SER A 51 31.95 36.63 20.32
CA SER A 51 30.97 37.68 20.08
C SER A 51 31.33 38.58 18.91
N ASN A 52 30.34 39.07 18.15
CA ASN A 52 30.29 40.49 17.86
C ASN A 52 28.87 41.03 17.64
N SER A 53 28.63 42.17 18.27
CA SER A 53 27.41 42.96 18.32
C SER A 53 27.30 43.89 17.11
N GLY A 54 26.09 44.35 16.80
CA GLY A 54 25.88 45.33 15.73
C GLY A 54 24.43 45.74 15.54
N SER A 55 23.93 46.54 16.47
CA SER A 55 22.67 47.28 16.45
C SER A 55 22.42 48.07 15.14
N SER A 56 21.19 48.05 14.62
CA SER A 56 20.48 49.31 14.33
C SER A 56 18.98 49.06 14.14
N SER A 57 18.19 49.49 15.13
CA SER A 57 16.75 49.70 14.96
C SER A 57 16.52 51.06 14.33
N GLY A 58 15.71 51.15 13.29
CA GLY A 58 15.32 52.45 12.75
C GLY A 58 14.34 52.35 11.58
N SER A 59 13.21 53.05 11.75
CA SER A 59 12.35 53.56 10.68
C SER A 59 11.24 52.63 10.15
N SER A 60 10.21 52.48 10.97
CA SER A 60 8.83 52.27 10.53
C SER A 60 8.21 53.61 10.12
N ASN A 61 8.11 53.88 8.82
CA ASN A 61 7.06 54.70 8.18
C ASN A 61 7.34 54.90 6.68
N ALA A 62 6.91 53.95 5.85
CA ALA A 62 6.48 54.17 4.48
C ALA A 62 5.96 52.85 3.90
N ARG A 63 4.94 52.93 3.05
CA ARG A 63 4.34 51.86 2.21
C ARG A 63 3.02 51.26 2.72
N ILE A 64 2.00 52.10 2.76
CA ILE A 64 0.62 51.69 2.43
C ILE A 64 0.28 52.33 1.08
N ALA A 65 0.81 51.77 -0.02
CA ALA A 65 0.46 52.16 -1.39
C ALA A 65 0.87 51.09 -2.44
N GLY A 66 0.98 49.82 -2.04
CA GLY A 66 1.46 48.74 -2.92
C GLY A 66 0.51 47.56 -3.11
N THR A 67 -0.62 47.50 -2.40
CA THR A 67 -1.51 46.32 -2.37
C THR A 67 -2.65 46.36 -3.39
N VAL A 68 -2.79 47.45 -4.16
CA VAL A 68 -3.79 47.56 -5.24
C VAL A 68 -3.24 47.08 -6.59
N GLY A 69 -1.92 47.20 -6.83
CA GLY A 69 -1.28 46.78 -8.09
C GLY A 69 -1.10 45.26 -8.22
N VAL A 70 -0.77 44.56 -7.14
CA VAL A 70 -0.54 43.10 -7.15
C VAL A 70 -1.85 42.31 -7.37
N LYS A 71 -3.01 42.86 -6.95
CA LYS A 71 -4.32 42.26 -7.25
C LYS A 71 -4.75 42.45 -8.70
N ALA A 72 -4.25 43.47 -9.40
CA ALA A 72 -4.57 43.70 -10.80
C ALA A 72 -3.76 42.76 -11.71
N THR A 73 -2.46 42.58 -11.45
CA THR A 73 -1.60 41.67 -12.23
C THR A 73 -1.98 40.19 -12.03
N ILE A 74 -2.40 39.78 -10.83
CA ILE A 74 -2.94 38.42 -10.59
C ILE A 74 -4.28 38.20 -11.31
N ARG A 75 -5.05 39.27 -11.57
CA ARG A 75 -6.35 39.19 -12.26
C ARG A 75 -6.17 39.09 -13.77
N GLU A 76 -5.20 39.78 -14.32
CA GLU A 76 -4.83 39.76 -15.74
C GLU A 76 -4.19 38.40 -16.12
N ASP A 77 -3.21 37.90 -15.34
CA ASP A 77 -2.64 36.55 -15.52
C ASP A 77 -3.68 35.43 -15.40
N ARG A 78 -4.72 35.62 -14.57
CA ARG A 78 -5.83 34.68 -14.45
C ARG A 78 -6.76 34.73 -15.66
N GLN A 79 -7.00 35.91 -16.24
CA GLN A 79 -7.83 36.06 -17.43
C GLN A 79 -7.15 35.43 -18.65
N ASP A 80 -5.84 35.65 -18.82
CA ASP A 80 -5.07 35.06 -19.92
C ASP A 80 -5.03 33.52 -19.84
N ARG A 81 -4.86 32.96 -18.63
CA ARG A 81 -4.96 31.50 -18.41
C ARG A 81 -6.35 30.95 -18.66
N LEU A 82 -7.40 31.67 -18.26
CA LEU A 82 -8.78 31.27 -18.54
C LEU A 82 -9.07 31.29 -20.04
N GLU A 83 -8.53 32.27 -20.77
CA GLU A 83 -8.70 32.39 -22.21
C GLU A 83 -7.91 31.30 -22.97
N ASP A 84 -6.69 30.97 -22.54
CA ASP A 84 -5.91 29.84 -23.07
C ASP A 84 -6.62 28.49 -22.82
N MET A 85 -7.13 28.26 -21.60
CA MET A 85 -7.93 27.07 -21.29
C MET A 85 -9.18 27.02 -22.16
N ARG A 86 -9.91 28.14 -22.31
CA ARG A 86 -11.12 28.22 -23.12
C ARG A 86 -10.85 27.89 -24.59
N ASN A 87 -9.73 28.36 -25.14
CA ASN A 87 -9.34 28.06 -26.52
C ASN A 87 -8.99 26.57 -26.71
N LYS A 88 -8.23 25.98 -25.78
CA LYS A 88 -7.92 24.53 -25.82
C LYS A 88 -9.17 23.65 -25.73
N LEU A 89 -10.16 24.08 -24.95
CA LEU A 89 -11.44 23.40 -24.80
C LEU A 89 -12.29 23.51 -26.06
N ALA A 90 -12.38 24.69 -26.67
CA ALA A 90 -13.07 24.89 -27.94
C ALA A 90 -12.46 24.04 -29.07
N ASP A 91 -11.13 24.03 -29.19
CA ASP A 91 -10.39 23.19 -30.14
C ASP A 91 -10.68 21.69 -29.95
N ARG A 92 -10.94 21.27 -28.70
CA ARG A 92 -11.24 19.87 -28.37
C ARG A 92 -12.67 19.51 -28.72
N GLU A 93 -13.64 20.35 -28.37
CA GLU A 93 -15.05 20.16 -28.73
C GLU A 93 -15.23 20.10 -30.24
N GLU A 94 -14.54 20.97 -30.99
CA GLU A 94 -14.52 20.97 -32.44
C GLU A 94 -13.95 19.65 -33.00
N LYS A 95 -12.81 19.17 -32.46
CA LYS A 95 -12.22 17.89 -32.86
C LYS A 95 -13.12 16.69 -32.57
N ILE A 96 -13.85 16.69 -31.45
CA ILE A 96 -14.79 15.61 -31.12
C ILE A 96 -15.99 15.65 -32.07
N ALA A 97 -16.54 16.84 -32.33
CA ALA A 97 -17.63 17.02 -33.29
C ALA A 97 -17.23 16.57 -34.70
N GLU A 98 -16.05 16.96 -35.18
CA GLU A 98 -15.53 16.50 -36.49
C GLU A 98 -15.36 14.98 -36.57
N ARG A 99 -14.96 14.33 -35.46
CA ARG A 99 -14.82 12.87 -35.41
C ARG A 99 -16.18 12.19 -35.47
N LEU A 100 -17.17 12.73 -34.77
CA LEU A 100 -18.54 12.22 -34.78
C LEU A 100 -19.16 12.36 -36.17
N ASP A 101 -18.98 13.51 -36.84
CA ASP A 101 -19.49 13.78 -38.19
C ASP A 101 -18.91 12.85 -39.26
N LYS A 102 -17.71 12.28 -39.03
CA LYS A 102 -17.09 11.30 -39.94
C LYS A 102 -17.67 9.88 -39.81
N LEU A 103 -18.46 9.62 -38.77
CA LEU A 103 -19.13 8.33 -38.58
C LEU A 103 -20.41 8.25 -39.41
N ASP A 104 -20.82 7.04 -39.77
CA ASP A 104 -22.11 6.83 -40.41
C ASP A 104 -23.26 7.10 -39.41
N GLU A 105 -24.40 7.57 -39.94
CA GLU A 105 -25.59 7.97 -39.15
C GLU A 105 -26.04 6.88 -38.17
N LYS A 106 -25.96 5.60 -38.56
CA LYS A 106 -26.32 4.47 -37.69
C LYS A 106 -25.36 4.32 -36.51
N THR A 107 -24.08 4.61 -36.69
CA THR A 107 -23.09 4.62 -35.62
C THR A 107 -23.28 5.81 -34.69
N GLN A 108 -23.58 7.01 -35.24
CA GLN A 108 -23.91 8.19 -34.44
C GLN A 108 -25.14 7.94 -33.57
N ASP A 109 -26.22 7.37 -34.12
CA ASP A 109 -27.44 7.02 -33.39
C ASP A 109 -27.19 6.05 -32.24
N ARG A 110 -26.23 5.14 -32.38
CA ARG A 110 -25.83 4.22 -31.29
C ARG A 110 -25.09 4.94 -30.19
N LEU A 111 -24.17 5.85 -30.55
CA LEU A 111 -23.43 6.64 -29.57
C LEU A 111 -24.36 7.58 -28.79
N LEU A 112 -25.37 8.15 -29.44
CA LEU A 112 -26.38 9.00 -28.80
C LEU A 112 -27.28 8.24 -27.81
N LYS A 113 -27.38 6.91 -27.92
CA LYS A 113 -28.13 6.07 -26.97
C LYS A 113 -27.31 5.71 -25.73
N LEU A 114 -25.99 5.91 -25.76
CA LEU A 114 -25.14 5.70 -24.58
C LEU A 114 -25.35 6.84 -23.58
N ARG A 115 -25.00 6.56 -22.32
CA ARG A 115 -24.92 7.60 -21.30
C ARG A 115 -23.83 8.62 -21.67
N ALA A 116 -24.02 9.87 -21.29
CA ALA A 116 -23.09 10.95 -21.65
C ALA A 116 -21.65 10.71 -21.15
N ASP A 117 -21.50 10.09 -19.97
CA ASP A 117 -20.19 9.73 -19.41
C ASP A 117 -19.46 8.68 -20.26
N TYR A 118 -20.19 7.75 -20.86
CA TYR A 118 -19.64 6.74 -21.78
C TYR A 118 -19.15 7.38 -23.08
N THR A 119 -19.91 8.31 -23.63
CA THR A 119 -19.55 9.02 -24.86
C THR A 119 -18.31 9.89 -24.65
N LEU A 120 -18.21 10.57 -23.49
CA LEU A 120 -17.04 11.35 -23.12
C LEU A 120 -15.78 10.49 -23.06
N ARG A 121 -15.84 9.32 -22.41
CA ARG A 121 -14.73 8.36 -22.35
C ARG A 121 -14.32 7.87 -23.74
N LEU A 122 -15.28 7.49 -24.57
CA LEU A 122 -14.98 7.02 -25.94
C LEU A 122 -14.31 8.10 -26.78
N SER A 123 -14.72 9.36 -26.63
CA SER A 123 -14.13 10.49 -27.37
C SER A 123 -12.65 10.72 -27.07
N ALA A 124 -12.19 10.31 -25.88
CA ALA A 124 -10.80 10.44 -25.44
C ALA A 124 -9.84 9.44 -26.11
N LEU A 125 -10.37 8.45 -26.84
CA LEU A 125 -9.56 7.48 -27.57
C LEU A 125 -8.86 8.10 -28.78
N GLU A 126 -7.76 7.46 -29.21
CA GLU A 126 -7.11 7.78 -30.48
C GLU A 126 -8.08 7.59 -31.66
N ASN A 127 -8.00 8.47 -32.67
CA ASN A 127 -8.89 8.49 -33.84
C ASN A 127 -9.20 7.11 -34.43
N ARG A 128 -8.14 6.34 -34.73
CA ARG A 128 -8.27 5.03 -35.39
C ARG A 128 -8.95 4.00 -34.49
N SER A 129 -8.69 4.08 -33.20
CA SER A 129 -9.30 3.22 -32.19
C SER A 129 -10.77 3.59 -31.98
N PHE A 130 -11.08 4.89 -31.92
CA PHE A 130 -12.45 5.40 -31.79
C PHE A 130 -13.36 4.92 -32.91
N GLU A 131 -12.97 5.10 -34.19
CA GLU A 131 -13.79 4.68 -35.33
C GLU A 131 -14.06 3.17 -35.35
N ARG A 132 -13.08 2.37 -34.94
CA ARG A 132 -13.20 0.92 -34.87
C ARG A 132 -14.10 0.49 -33.72
N ILE A 133 -13.90 1.06 -32.54
CA ILE A 133 -14.71 0.76 -31.35
C ILE A 133 -16.16 1.20 -31.55
N ALA A 134 -16.40 2.37 -32.15
CA ALA A 134 -17.73 2.86 -32.45
C ALA A 134 -18.53 1.91 -33.36
N LYS A 135 -17.85 1.13 -34.21
CA LYS A 135 -18.48 0.13 -35.10
C LYS A 135 -18.87 -1.17 -34.40
N LEU A 136 -18.49 -1.36 -33.14
CA LEU A 136 -18.95 -2.50 -32.35
C LEU A 136 -20.48 -2.50 -32.25
N ASP A 137 -21.06 -3.68 -32.07
CA ASP A 137 -22.49 -3.76 -31.78
C ASP A 137 -22.78 -3.20 -30.39
N GLU A 138 -24.01 -2.69 -30.23
CA GLU A 138 -24.47 -1.90 -29.08
C GLU A 138 -24.12 -2.56 -27.73
N LYS A 139 -24.29 -3.88 -27.64
CA LYS A 139 -23.95 -4.69 -26.46
C LYS A 139 -22.46 -4.57 -26.09
N TYR A 140 -21.54 -4.75 -27.04
CA TYR A 140 -20.10 -4.68 -26.73
C TYR A 140 -19.63 -3.24 -26.57
N LEU A 141 -20.24 -2.30 -27.29
CA LEU A 141 -19.93 -0.88 -27.13
C LEU A 141 -20.28 -0.40 -25.71
N GLU A 142 -21.46 -0.78 -25.20
CA GLU A 142 -21.87 -0.49 -23.83
C GLU A 142 -20.91 -1.15 -22.81
N LYS A 143 -20.60 -2.44 -22.97
CA LYS A 143 -19.62 -3.12 -22.11
C LYS A 143 -18.25 -2.45 -22.15
N PHE A 144 -17.76 -2.07 -23.32
CA PHE A 144 -16.49 -1.40 -23.49
C PHE A 144 -16.47 -0.06 -22.75
N ALA A 145 -17.53 0.74 -22.89
CA ALA A 145 -17.63 2.05 -22.24
C ALA A 145 -17.69 1.97 -20.70
N LYS A 146 -18.19 0.84 -20.17
CA LYS A 146 -18.20 0.52 -18.73
C LYS A 146 -16.83 0.14 -18.17
N LEU A 147 -15.84 -0.19 -18.99
CA LEU A 147 -14.48 -0.50 -18.52
C LEU A 147 -13.74 0.73 -17.96
N SER A 148 -12.65 0.50 -17.23
CA SER A 148 -11.73 1.57 -16.84
C SER A 148 -10.98 2.12 -18.07
N ARG A 149 -10.50 3.38 -18.01
CA ARG A 149 -9.78 3.99 -19.14
C ARG A 149 -8.55 3.20 -19.59
N ASP A 150 -7.76 2.67 -18.64
CA ASP A 150 -6.62 1.80 -18.94
C ASP A 150 -7.04 0.52 -19.69
N ARG A 151 -8.10 -0.14 -19.25
CA ARG A 151 -8.60 -1.35 -19.92
C ARG A 151 -9.13 -1.02 -21.31
N GLN A 152 -9.82 0.11 -21.47
CA GLN A 152 -10.23 0.62 -22.78
C GLN A 152 -9.02 0.86 -23.68
N GLU A 153 -7.97 1.51 -23.18
CA GLU A 153 -6.75 1.76 -23.94
C GLU A 153 -6.08 0.44 -24.38
N LYS A 154 -5.93 -0.53 -23.47
CA LYS A 154 -5.37 -1.87 -23.77
C LYS A 154 -6.18 -2.60 -24.83
N LEU A 155 -7.50 -2.68 -24.66
CA LEU A 155 -8.38 -3.34 -25.63
C LEU A 155 -8.43 -2.57 -26.95
N SER A 156 -8.31 -1.25 -26.93
CA SER A 156 -8.29 -0.43 -28.13
C SER A 156 -7.11 -0.74 -29.05
N LYS A 157 -6.06 -1.40 -28.56
CA LYS A 157 -4.90 -1.83 -29.37
C LYS A 157 -5.12 -3.19 -30.05
N LEU A 158 -6.19 -3.92 -29.70
CA LEU A 158 -6.50 -5.25 -30.20
C LEU A 158 -7.38 -5.22 -31.45
N THR A 159 -7.64 -6.40 -32.03
CA THR A 159 -8.58 -6.60 -33.13
C THR A 159 -10.00 -6.80 -32.61
N ASP A 160 -11.02 -6.52 -33.43
CA ASP A 160 -12.43 -6.62 -33.04
C ASP A 160 -12.80 -8.00 -32.47
N ALA A 161 -12.26 -9.08 -33.05
CA ALA A 161 -12.51 -10.44 -32.59
C ALA A 161 -11.96 -10.67 -31.17
N LEU A 162 -10.76 -10.14 -30.88
CA LEU A 162 -10.15 -10.24 -29.56
C LEU A 162 -10.84 -9.35 -28.54
N ILE A 163 -11.24 -8.12 -28.93
CA ILE A 163 -12.02 -7.23 -28.07
C ILE A 163 -13.32 -7.91 -27.65
N LYS A 164 -14.06 -8.53 -28.59
CA LYS A 164 -15.31 -9.24 -28.28
C LYS A 164 -15.07 -10.41 -27.34
N ALA A 165 -14.04 -11.22 -27.59
CA ALA A 165 -13.68 -12.36 -26.74
C ALA A 165 -13.37 -11.92 -25.30
N GLU A 166 -12.57 -10.85 -25.14
CA GLU A 166 -12.26 -10.28 -23.83
C GLU A 166 -13.51 -9.74 -23.12
N LEU A 167 -14.33 -8.94 -23.83
CA LEU A 167 -15.56 -8.36 -23.28
C LEU A 167 -16.64 -9.40 -22.91
N ASP A 168 -16.63 -10.58 -23.53
CA ASP A 168 -17.53 -11.67 -23.15
C ASP A 168 -17.16 -12.29 -21.80
N GLY A 169 -15.88 -12.26 -21.42
CA GLY A 169 -15.40 -12.67 -20.10
C GLY A 169 -15.63 -11.63 -18.99
N VAL A 170 -15.77 -10.34 -19.35
CA VAL A 170 -15.96 -9.26 -18.38
C VAL A 170 -17.32 -9.34 -17.70
N LYS A 171 -17.29 -9.32 -16.37
CA LYS A 171 -18.47 -9.20 -15.50
C LYS A 171 -18.45 -7.85 -14.79
N PHE A 172 -19.62 -7.24 -14.69
CA PHE A 172 -19.80 -5.99 -13.95
C PHE A 172 -20.64 -6.26 -12.71
N ARG A 173 -20.29 -5.57 -11.63
CA ARG A 173 -21.09 -5.51 -10.42
C ARG A 173 -21.51 -4.07 -10.19
N GLU A 174 -22.80 -3.86 -10.06
CA GLU A 174 -23.36 -2.58 -9.66
C GLU A 174 -23.12 -2.39 -8.16
N VAL A 175 -22.45 -1.30 -7.79
CA VAL A 175 -22.12 -0.98 -6.39
C VAL A 175 -22.44 0.46 -6.04
N ARG A 176 -23.01 0.69 -4.86
CA ARG A 176 -23.21 2.05 -4.32
C ARG A 176 -21.98 2.63 -3.65
N GLY A 177 -21.00 1.80 -3.34
CA GLY A 177 -19.78 2.22 -2.68
C GLY A 177 -18.78 1.09 -2.57
N ALA A 178 -17.54 1.45 -2.22
CA ALA A 178 -16.46 0.48 -2.08
C ALA A 178 -16.72 -0.56 -0.97
N ASP A 179 -17.58 -0.25 0.00
CA ASP A 179 -17.94 -1.20 1.06
C ASP A 179 -18.67 -2.44 0.52
N GLU A 180 -19.37 -2.34 -0.61
CA GLU A 180 -20.03 -3.48 -1.25
C GLU A 180 -19.03 -4.39 -1.99
N LEU A 181 -17.81 -3.91 -2.23
CA LEU A 181 -16.71 -4.65 -2.85
C LEU A 181 -15.84 -5.41 -1.83
N LYS A 182 -16.16 -5.32 -0.54
CA LYS A 182 -15.51 -6.11 0.50
C LYS A 182 -15.79 -7.60 0.30
N LEU A 183 -14.78 -8.43 0.51
CA LEU A 183 -14.90 -9.89 0.39
C LEU A 183 -15.60 -10.52 1.59
N ARG A 184 -15.62 -9.79 2.72
CA ARG A 184 -16.27 -10.22 3.96
C ARG A 184 -16.96 -9.07 4.66
N ILE A 185 -18.15 -9.36 5.21
CA ILE A 185 -18.87 -8.45 6.10
C ILE A 185 -18.48 -8.77 7.55
N ILE A 186 -17.82 -7.81 8.21
CA ILE A 186 -17.46 -7.91 9.63
C ILE A 186 -18.41 -7.01 10.42
N THR A 187 -18.99 -7.53 11.50
CA THR A 187 -19.82 -6.69 12.36
C THR A 187 -18.96 -5.61 13.01
N LYS A 188 -19.51 -4.40 13.17
CA LYS A 188 -18.78 -3.28 13.79
C LYS A 188 -18.18 -3.65 15.15
N ALA A 189 -18.93 -4.41 15.97
CA ALA A 189 -18.45 -4.90 17.26
C ALA A 189 -17.22 -5.84 17.13
N ARG A 190 -17.21 -6.74 16.14
CA ARG A 190 -16.05 -7.62 15.89
C ARG A 190 -14.85 -6.83 15.36
N LEU A 191 -15.09 -5.82 14.53
CA LEU A 191 -14.04 -4.92 14.03
C LEU A 191 -13.41 -4.10 15.17
N GLU A 192 -14.24 -3.55 16.06
CA GLU A 192 -13.78 -2.80 17.24
C GLU A 192 -13.01 -3.70 18.21
N ALA A 193 -13.49 -4.93 18.45
CA ALA A 193 -12.77 -5.92 19.24
C ALA A 193 -11.41 -6.26 18.62
N ALA A 194 -11.35 -6.55 17.32
CA ALA A 194 -10.08 -6.84 16.64
C ALA A 194 -9.09 -5.66 16.69
N ARG A 195 -9.58 -4.42 16.68
CA ARG A 195 -8.74 -3.22 16.87
C ARG A 195 -8.22 -3.11 18.29
N ALA A 196 -9.08 -3.30 19.29
CA ALA A 196 -8.67 -3.30 20.69
C ALA A 196 -7.63 -4.40 20.96
N ASP A 197 -7.85 -5.61 20.43
CA ASP A 197 -6.92 -6.73 20.53
C ASP A 197 -5.58 -6.41 19.85
N PHE A 198 -5.59 -5.70 18.72
CA PHE A 198 -4.36 -5.25 18.07
C PHE A 198 -3.59 -4.24 18.91
N ASP A 199 -4.27 -3.23 19.48
CA ASP A 199 -3.63 -2.19 20.28
C ASP A 199 -3.05 -2.78 21.57
N ASP A 200 -3.79 -3.67 22.24
CA ASP A 200 -3.31 -4.42 23.40
C ASP A 200 -2.11 -5.32 23.05
N ALA A 201 -2.19 -6.09 21.96
CA ALA A 201 -1.07 -6.91 21.50
C ALA A 201 0.16 -6.06 21.11
N LYS A 202 -0.05 -4.84 20.62
CA LYS A 202 1.03 -3.90 20.31
C LYS A 202 1.72 -3.40 21.58
N GLU A 203 0.97 -2.99 22.59
CA GLU A 203 1.52 -2.58 23.89
C GLU A 203 2.26 -3.74 24.57
N ARG A 204 1.66 -4.94 24.58
CA ARG A 204 2.31 -6.15 25.11
C ARG A 204 3.59 -6.50 24.36
N PHE A 205 3.61 -6.35 23.03
CA PHE A 205 4.83 -6.56 22.23
C PHE A 205 5.94 -5.57 22.58
N GLU A 206 5.62 -4.28 22.71
CA GLU A 206 6.60 -3.24 23.08
C GLU A 206 7.18 -3.53 24.48
N LYS A 207 6.33 -3.87 25.44
CA LYS A 207 6.74 -4.26 26.78
C LYS A 207 7.61 -5.52 26.79
N ALA A 208 7.18 -6.60 26.13
CA ALA A 208 7.93 -7.85 26.06
C ALA A 208 9.31 -7.65 25.41
N ARG A 209 9.41 -6.72 24.44
CA ARG A 209 10.68 -6.37 23.81
C ARG A 209 11.62 -5.62 24.76
N GLU A 210 11.11 -4.71 25.57
CA GLU A 210 11.90 -4.03 26.61
C GLU A 210 12.36 -5.01 27.69
N GLU A 211 11.46 -5.85 28.20
CA GLU A 211 11.78 -6.87 29.20
C GLU A 211 12.83 -7.87 28.69
N TYR A 212 12.73 -8.28 27.41
CA TYR A 212 13.76 -9.11 26.76
C TYR A 212 15.13 -8.41 26.74
N LYS A 213 15.17 -7.12 26.41
CA LYS A 213 16.42 -6.35 26.36
C LYS A 213 17.04 -6.27 27.76
N ASP A 214 16.25 -5.94 28.78
CA ASP A 214 16.71 -5.85 30.16
C ASP A 214 17.19 -7.20 30.71
N ALA A 215 16.44 -8.28 30.44
CA ALA A 215 16.83 -9.64 30.81
C ALA A 215 18.18 -10.03 30.17
N ARG A 216 18.40 -9.61 28.92
CA ARG A 216 19.66 -9.88 28.21
C ARG A 216 20.84 -9.12 28.81
N GLU A 217 20.63 -7.87 29.22
CA GLU A 217 21.65 -7.09 29.92
C GLU A 217 22.02 -7.74 31.27
N ARG A 218 21.02 -8.20 32.05
CA ARG A 218 21.26 -8.93 33.30
C ARG A 218 22.01 -10.23 33.07
N TYR A 219 21.63 -11.01 32.06
CA TYR A 219 22.32 -12.25 31.70
C TYR A 219 23.80 -12.01 31.37
N ASN A 220 24.11 -10.96 30.60
CA ASN A 220 25.49 -10.63 30.24
C ASN A 220 26.33 -10.19 31.46
N ASN A 221 25.70 -9.57 32.44
CA ASN A 221 26.36 -9.09 33.66
C ASN A 221 26.41 -10.15 34.79
N ALA A 222 25.78 -11.31 34.59
CA ALA A 222 25.70 -12.36 35.60
C ALA A 222 27.06 -13.00 35.86
N THR A 223 27.44 -13.03 37.14
CA THR A 223 28.77 -13.49 37.57
C THR A 223 28.75 -14.93 38.07
N THR A 224 27.63 -15.38 38.63
CA THR A 224 27.46 -16.75 39.14
C THR A 224 26.70 -17.63 38.14
N GLU A 225 26.92 -18.94 38.21
CA GLU A 225 26.23 -19.89 37.32
C GLU A 225 24.72 -19.97 37.63
N GLU A 226 24.33 -19.84 38.89
CA GLU A 226 22.93 -19.82 39.32
C GLU A 226 22.18 -18.60 38.77
N GLU A 227 22.78 -17.40 38.85
CA GLU A 227 22.25 -16.18 38.24
C GLU A 227 22.17 -16.30 36.72
N ARG A 228 23.20 -16.87 36.08
CA ARG A 228 23.22 -17.10 34.63
C ARG A 228 22.07 -18.00 34.18
N LEU A 229 21.80 -19.07 34.91
CA LEU A 229 20.68 -19.96 34.59
C LEU A 229 19.33 -19.24 34.74
N ALA A 230 19.13 -18.51 35.84
CA ALA A 230 17.91 -17.74 36.08
C ALA A 230 17.69 -16.67 34.99
N HIS A 231 18.70 -15.88 34.68
CA HIS A 231 18.60 -14.84 33.66
C HIS A 231 18.48 -15.43 32.24
N ALA A 232 19.08 -16.59 31.96
CA ALA A 232 18.88 -17.26 30.67
C ALA A 232 17.42 -17.65 30.46
N LYS A 233 16.73 -18.13 31.51
CA LYS A 233 15.28 -18.37 31.46
C LYS A 233 14.51 -17.09 31.19
N GLU A 234 14.81 -16.00 31.90
CA GLU A 234 14.16 -14.69 31.67
C GLU A 234 14.33 -14.23 30.22
N VAL A 235 15.54 -14.36 29.66
CA VAL A 235 15.83 -13.99 28.27
C VAL A 235 15.03 -14.82 27.29
N LEU A 236 15.02 -16.15 27.45
CA LEU A 236 14.30 -17.03 26.53
C LEU A 236 12.78 -16.85 26.64
N SER A 237 12.25 -16.68 27.85
CA SER A 237 10.83 -16.41 28.07
C SER A 237 10.41 -15.06 27.48
N GLY A 238 11.22 -14.02 27.67
CA GLY A 238 10.98 -12.71 27.04
C GLY A 238 11.05 -12.78 25.50
N ALA A 239 11.95 -13.59 24.95
CA ALA A 239 12.00 -13.83 23.51
C ALA A 239 10.74 -14.55 23.02
N ALA A 240 10.30 -15.61 23.70
CA ALA A 240 9.07 -16.33 23.38
C ALA A 240 7.84 -15.40 23.43
N ASP A 241 7.74 -14.55 24.46
CA ASP A 241 6.65 -13.59 24.62
C ASP A 241 6.64 -12.53 23.51
N SER A 242 7.82 -12.04 23.11
CA SER A 242 7.92 -11.11 21.97
C SER A 242 7.46 -11.75 20.65
N ILE A 243 7.74 -13.05 20.45
CA ILE A 243 7.29 -13.78 19.26
C ILE A 243 5.77 -13.99 19.29
N ILE A 244 5.21 -14.46 20.41
CA ILE A 244 3.77 -14.69 20.59
C ILE A 244 3.00 -13.39 20.35
N THR A 245 3.40 -12.30 21.00
CA THR A 245 2.72 -11.01 20.86
C THR A 245 2.84 -10.44 19.44
N HIS A 246 3.94 -10.70 18.71
CA HIS A 246 4.04 -10.33 17.31
C HIS A 246 3.04 -11.10 16.42
N LEU A 247 2.91 -12.41 16.63
CA LEU A 247 1.95 -13.27 15.95
C LEU A 247 0.51 -12.82 16.23
N GLU A 248 0.18 -12.50 17.48
CA GLU A 248 -1.13 -11.97 17.87
C GLU A 248 -1.47 -10.66 17.14
N LYS A 249 -0.51 -9.74 16.99
CA LYS A 249 -0.73 -8.52 16.19
C LYS A 249 -1.10 -8.82 14.75
N ILE A 250 -0.44 -9.80 14.13
CA ILE A 250 -0.75 -10.21 12.76
C ILE A 250 -2.16 -10.83 12.72
N LYS A 251 -2.49 -11.71 13.68
CA LYS A 251 -3.82 -12.32 13.81
C LYS A 251 -4.92 -11.26 13.93
N SER A 252 -4.76 -10.26 14.79
CA SER A 252 -5.73 -9.18 14.92
C SER A 252 -5.91 -8.40 13.61
N LYS A 253 -4.84 -8.19 12.84
CA LYS A 253 -4.94 -7.56 11.51
C LYS A 253 -5.59 -8.44 10.44
N VAL A 254 -5.43 -9.76 10.49
CA VAL A 254 -6.20 -10.70 9.65
C VAL A 254 -7.69 -10.60 9.99
N GLN A 255 -8.02 -10.54 11.28
CA GLN A 255 -9.41 -10.46 11.76
C GLN A 255 -10.07 -9.11 11.49
N GLU A 256 -9.30 -8.01 11.45
CA GLU A 256 -9.79 -6.68 11.08
C GLU A 256 -10.06 -6.55 9.57
N ASN A 257 -9.39 -7.36 8.73
CA ASN A 257 -9.41 -7.14 7.28
C ASN A 257 -10.70 -7.67 6.62
N GLU A 258 -11.43 -6.78 5.97
CA GLU A 258 -12.66 -7.07 5.23
C GLU A 258 -12.42 -7.43 3.76
N ASN A 259 -11.19 -7.24 3.26
CA ASN A 259 -10.77 -7.54 1.90
C ASN A 259 -10.02 -8.88 1.79
N LEU A 260 -10.05 -9.67 2.87
CA LEU A 260 -9.73 -11.10 2.84
C LEU A 260 -11.05 -11.86 2.85
N ASN A 261 -11.15 -12.90 2.02
CA ASN A 261 -12.32 -13.77 2.08
C ASN A 261 -12.30 -14.61 3.38
N GLU A 262 -13.45 -15.16 3.78
CA GLU A 262 -13.56 -15.86 5.08
C GLU A 262 -12.66 -17.10 5.16
N SER A 263 -12.51 -17.84 4.05
CA SER A 263 -11.65 -19.03 3.98
C SER A 263 -10.17 -18.67 4.21
N GLU A 264 -9.68 -17.67 3.50
CA GLU A 264 -8.30 -17.17 3.63
C GLU A 264 -8.03 -16.62 5.02
N ALA A 265 -8.96 -15.85 5.58
CA ALA A 265 -8.83 -15.31 6.93
C ALA A 265 -8.79 -16.43 7.98
N ALA A 266 -9.59 -17.49 7.82
CA ALA A 266 -9.59 -18.66 8.68
C ALA A 266 -8.28 -19.46 8.57
N ASP A 267 -7.80 -19.75 7.36
CA ASP A 267 -6.52 -20.44 7.11
C ASP A 267 -5.34 -19.68 7.72
N LEU A 268 -5.26 -18.37 7.48
CA LEU A 268 -4.21 -17.52 8.08
C LEU A 268 -4.29 -17.53 9.61
N THR A 269 -5.48 -17.41 10.18
CA THR A 269 -5.67 -17.45 11.65
C THR A 269 -5.23 -18.78 12.24
N ALA A 270 -5.61 -19.90 11.62
CA ALA A 270 -5.25 -21.23 12.09
C ALA A 270 -3.74 -21.48 12.05
N ARG A 271 -3.06 -21.02 10.99
CA ARG A 271 -1.59 -21.09 10.88
C ARG A 271 -0.90 -20.25 11.96
N ILE A 272 -1.39 -19.04 12.21
CA ILE A 272 -0.85 -18.18 13.27
C ILE A 272 -1.03 -18.84 14.64
N ASP A 273 -2.21 -19.41 14.92
CA ASP A 273 -2.49 -20.10 16.18
C ASP A 273 -1.60 -21.33 16.39
N ALA A 274 -1.32 -22.10 15.34
CA ALA A 274 -0.36 -23.21 15.41
C ALA A 274 1.06 -22.73 15.76
N HIS A 275 1.50 -21.59 15.21
CA HIS A 275 2.79 -21.00 15.57
C HIS A 275 2.81 -20.46 17.00
N ILE A 276 1.73 -19.80 17.45
CA ILE A 276 1.59 -19.34 18.85
C ILE A 276 1.69 -20.54 19.80
N GLN A 277 1.00 -21.65 19.49
CA GLN A 277 1.06 -22.86 20.31
C GLN A 277 2.47 -23.44 20.36
N THR A 278 3.17 -23.51 19.22
CA THR A 278 4.56 -24.01 19.16
C THR A 278 5.47 -23.20 20.11
N VAL A 279 5.37 -21.88 20.10
CA VAL A 279 6.19 -21.01 20.97
C VAL A 279 5.77 -21.12 22.43
N THR A 280 4.47 -21.28 22.69
CA THR A 280 3.94 -21.48 24.05
C THR A 280 4.42 -22.79 24.66
N ASP A 281 4.48 -23.86 23.87
CA ASP A 281 5.00 -25.16 24.31
C ASP A 281 6.50 -25.06 24.64
N ILE A 282 7.27 -24.33 23.83
CA ILE A 282 8.68 -24.04 24.10
C ILE A 282 8.81 -23.21 25.39
N LYS A 283 7.94 -22.23 25.61
CA LYS A 283 7.90 -21.43 26.85
C LYS A 283 7.69 -22.31 28.09
N ALA A 284 6.75 -23.25 28.04
CA ALA A 284 6.54 -24.19 29.14
C ALA A 284 7.79 -25.05 29.44
N LYS A 285 8.56 -25.42 28.41
CA LYS A 285 9.85 -26.10 28.59
C LYS A 285 10.90 -25.21 29.27
N ILE A 286 10.95 -23.92 28.94
CA ILE A 286 11.86 -22.94 29.57
C ILE A 286 11.59 -22.88 31.09
N ASP A 287 10.31 -22.82 31.46
CA ASP A 287 9.91 -22.75 32.88
C ASP A 287 10.34 -24.01 33.64
N ALA A 288 10.15 -25.19 33.02
CA ALA A 288 10.47 -26.49 33.60
C ALA A 288 11.96 -26.84 33.64
N ALA A 289 12.81 -26.19 32.84
CA ALA A 289 14.23 -26.50 32.73
C ALA A 289 14.97 -26.33 34.06
N THR A 290 15.84 -27.25 34.45
CA THR A 290 16.59 -27.14 35.72
C THR A 290 18.09 -27.04 35.53
N THR A 291 18.59 -27.35 34.33
CA THR A 291 20.01 -27.39 34.03
C THR A 291 20.39 -26.45 32.89
N LYS A 292 21.68 -26.12 32.79
CA LYS A 292 22.22 -25.30 31.71
C LYS A 292 22.05 -25.98 30.35
N GLU A 293 22.21 -27.29 30.32
CA GLU A 293 22.09 -28.12 29.14
C GLU A 293 20.66 -28.11 28.60
N ASP A 294 19.66 -28.19 29.48
CA ASP A 294 18.24 -28.04 29.11
C ASP A 294 18.01 -26.67 28.45
N ILE A 295 18.48 -25.59 29.09
CA ILE A 295 18.33 -24.23 28.58
C ILE A 295 19.00 -24.05 27.22
N LYS A 296 20.20 -24.60 27.01
CA LYS A 296 20.88 -24.55 25.71
C LYS A 296 20.10 -25.30 24.63
N ALA A 297 19.56 -26.47 24.96
CA ALA A 297 18.76 -27.26 24.03
C ALA A 297 17.45 -26.54 23.66
N ILE A 298 16.77 -25.97 24.65
CA ILE A 298 15.53 -25.20 24.45
C ILE A 298 15.80 -23.92 23.67
N ALA A 299 16.91 -23.22 23.92
CA ALA A 299 17.31 -22.05 23.15
C ALA A 299 17.52 -22.39 21.66
N LYS A 300 18.10 -23.56 21.36
CA LYS A 300 18.26 -24.06 20.00
C LYS A 300 16.89 -24.38 19.37
N GLU A 301 15.99 -25.01 20.11
CA GLU A 301 14.63 -25.30 19.68
C GLU A 301 13.86 -24.02 19.35
N LEU A 302 13.88 -23.02 20.25
CA LEU A 302 13.24 -21.71 20.04
C LEU A 302 13.81 -21.00 18.81
N ARG A 303 15.13 -21.03 18.63
CA ARG A 303 15.79 -20.42 17.46
C ARG A 303 15.36 -21.09 16.16
N GLN A 304 15.29 -22.42 16.14
CA GLN A 304 14.86 -23.17 14.97
C GLN A 304 13.39 -22.88 14.65
N ALA A 305 12.51 -22.96 15.65
CA ALA A 305 11.11 -22.60 15.49
C ALA A 305 10.96 -21.16 14.96
N TRP A 306 11.71 -20.21 15.51
CA TRP A 306 11.73 -18.82 15.04
C TRP A 306 12.19 -18.71 13.58
N ALA A 307 13.28 -19.38 13.21
CA ALA A 307 13.79 -19.37 11.84
C ALA A 307 12.73 -19.89 10.85
N ASP A 308 12.06 -20.99 11.20
CA ASP A 308 11.03 -21.62 10.38
C ASP A 308 9.76 -20.76 10.23
N MET A 309 9.35 -20.08 11.31
CA MET A 309 8.13 -19.26 11.29
C MET A 309 8.37 -17.85 10.76
N ARG A 310 9.56 -17.29 10.92
CA ARG A 310 9.83 -15.86 10.64
C ARG A 310 9.43 -15.47 9.23
N PHE A 311 9.87 -16.24 8.26
CA PHE A 311 9.53 -16.00 6.87
C PHE A 311 8.01 -16.15 6.62
N ARG A 312 7.39 -17.18 7.22
CA ARG A 312 5.94 -17.40 7.11
C ARG A 312 5.14 -16.23 7.71
N MET A 313 5.59 -15.66 8.82
CA MET A 313 4.97 -14.47 9.40
C MET A 313 5.06 -13.25 8.48
N GLU A 314 6.22 -13.05 7.84
CA GLU A 314 6.41 -11.97 6.88
C GLU A 314 5.47 -12.14 5.68
N LEU A 315 5.40 -13.35 5.11
CA LEU A 315 4.44 -13.72 4.07
C LEU A 315 2.98 -13.44 4.49
N MET A 316 2.59 -13.83 5.70
CA MET A 316 1.23 -13.59 6.22
C MET A 316 0.95 -12.09 6.41
N ALA A 317 1.91 -11.34 6.93
CA ALA A 317 1.81 -9.90 7.09
C ALA A 317 1.66 -9.19 5.73
N GLU A 318 2.47 -9.59 4.73
CA GLU A 318 2.37 -9.03 3.39
C GLU A 318 1.03 -9.34 2.73
N ARG A 319 0.48 -10.57 2.86
CA ARG A 319 -0.88 -10.88 2.38
C ARG A 319 -1.94 -9.96 2.98
N VAL A 320 -1.85 -9.69 4.29
CA VAL A 320 -2.76 -8.76 4.97
C VAL A 320 -2.62 -7.34 4.41
N ILE A 321 -1.40 -6.87 4.15
CA ILE A 321 -1.15 -5.55 3.55
C ILE A 321 -1.67 -5.50 2.12
N THR A 322 -1.42 -6.51 1.30
CA THR A 322 -1.93 -6.62 -0.08
C THR A 322 -3.46 -6.54 -0.14
N ALA A 323 -4.14 -7.25 0.77
CA ALA A 323 -5.60 -7.17 0.89
C ALA A 323 -6.07 -5.77 1.32
N ARG A 324 -5.34 -5.10 2.21
CA ARG A 324 -5.65 -3.70 2.55
C ARG A 324 -5.49 -2.76 1.35
N VAL A 325 -4.44 -2.95 0.55
CA VAL A 325 -4.22 -2.20 -0.71
C VAL A 325 -5.36 -2.46 -1.70
N GLN A 326 -5.87 -3.70 -1.80
CA GLN A 326 -7.08 -4.00 -2.59
C GLN A 326 -8.27 -3.14 -2.15
N GLY A 327 -8.50 -2.98 -0.85
CA GLY A 327 -9.58 -2.14 -0.34
C GLY A 327 -9.47 -0.69 -0.80
N VAL A 328 -8.26 -0.13 -0.84
CA VAL A 328 -8.02 1.24 -1.33
C VAL A 328 -8.16 1.31 -2.85
N LEU A 329 -7.72 0.29 -3.59
CA LEU A 329 -7.94 0.18 -5.04
C LEU A 329 -9.43 0.17 -5.39
N ASN A 330 -10.23 -0.63 -4.67
CA ASN A 330 -11.69 -0.68 -4.84
C ASN A 330 -12.33 0.71 -4.64
N GLN A 331 -11.83 1.48 -3.66
CA GLN A 331 -12.25 2.88 -3.46
C GLN A 331 -11.84 3.78 -4.64
N GLY A 332 -10.61 3.63 -5.14
CA GLY A 332 -10.11 4.34 -6.31
C GLY A 332 -10.94 4.07 -7.57
N GLU A 333 -11.31 2.82 -7.84
CA GLU A 333 -12.13 2.44 -8.99
C GLU A 333 -13.55 3.02 -8.92
N VAL A 334 -14.20 2.95 -7.74
CA VAL A 334 -15.51 3.58 -7.53
C VAL A 334 -15.42 5.09 -7.73
N LEU A 335 -14.35 5.71 -7.24
CA LEU A 335 -14.13 7.14 -7.37
C LEU A 335 -13.84 7.56 -8.81
N GLN A 336 -13.10 6.77 -9.58
CA GLN A 336 -12.89 6.97 -11.01
C GLN A 336 -14.24 7.06 -11.75
N LYS A 337 -15.13 6.10 -11.50
CA LYS A 337 -16.45 6.10 -12.14
C LYS A 337 -17.25 7.34 -11.80
N ARG A 338 -17.28 7.67 -10.51
CA ARG A 338 -17.99 8.85 -10.01
C ARG A 338 -17.44 10.16 -10.55
N LEU A 339 -16.12 10.28 -10.64
CA LEU A 339 -15.45 11.44 -11.19
C LEU A 339 -15.83 11.64 -12.66
N ASP A 340 -15.79 10.58 -13.47
CA ASP A 340 -16.21 10.65 -14.88
C ASP A 340 -17.69 11.07 -15.01
N THR A 341 -18.58 10.52 -14.17
CA THR A 341 -20.00 10.91 -14.17
C THR A 341 -20.18 12.38 -13.79
N ALA A 342 -19.46 12.86 -12.78
CA ALA A 342 -19.54 14.25 -12.35
C ALA A 342 -18.99 15.21 -13.42
N LEU A 343 -17.88 14.86 -14.08
CA LEU A 343 -17.33 15.65 -15.20
C LEU A 343 -18.27 15.69 -16.41
N ALA A 344 -18.95 14.57 -16.70
CA ALA A 344 -19.98 14.54 -17.75
C ALA A 344 -21.17 15.46 -17.41
N ALA A 345 -21.65 15.43 -16.17
CA ALA A 345 -22.71 16.33 -15.72
C ALA A 345 -22.30 17.82 -15.77
N MET A 346 -21.05 18.13 -15.46
CA MET A 346 -20.50 19.49 -15.63
C MET A 346 -20.48 19.91 -17.11
N ALA A 347 -20.05 19.03 -18.01
CA ALA A 347 -20.05 19.30 -19.44
C ALA A 347 -21.46 19.56 -19.98
N GLU A 348 -22.48 18.79 -19.55
CA GLU A 348 -23.89 19.03 -19.89
C GLU A 348 -24.41 20.41 -19.42
N GLN A 349 -23.87 20.92 -18.31
CA GLN A 349 -24.18 22.26 -17.80
C GLN A 349 -23.37 23.37 -18.49
N ASN A 350 -22.59 23.05 -19.53
CA ASN A 350 -21.62 23.94 -20.18
C ASN A 350 -20.56 24.48 -19.20
N ILE A 351 -20.26 23.74 -18.14
CA ILE A 351 -19.17 24.04 -17.21
C ILE A 351 -17.94 23.30 -17.71
N SER A 352 -16.99 24.05 -18.22
CA SER A 352 -15.76 23.50 -18.80
C SER A 352 -14.56 23.82 -17.92
N VAL A 353 -13.85 22.78 -17.46
CA VAL A 353 -12.65 22.89 -16.62
C VAL A 353 -11.56 22.01 -17.22
N ASP A 354 -10.36 22.57 -17.41
CA ASP A 354 -9.20 21.84 -17.95
C ASP A 354 -8.56 20.95 -16.87
N VAL A 355 -9.12 19.75 -16.70
CA VAL A 355 -8.65 18.72 -15.73
C VAL A 355 -8.23 17.42 -16.39
N ASP A 356 -8.21 17.35 -17.73
CA ASP A 356 -8.04 16.09 -18.45
C ASP A 356 -6.68 15.44 -18.15
N ALA A 357 -5.62 16.23 -18.09
CA ALA A 357 -4.28 15.74 -17.78
C ALA A 357 -4.24 15.07 -16.39
N GLU A 358 -4.82 15.70 -15.37
CA GLU A 358 -4.87 15.13 -14.02
C GLU A 358 -5.83 13.94 -13.92
N VAL A 359 -6.91 13.92 -14.69
CA VAL A 359 -7.80 12.76 -14.78
C VAL A 359 -7.05 11.57 -15.40
N ASP A 360 -6.28 11.80 -16.46
CA ASP A 360 -5.48 10.75 -17.09
C ASP A 360 -4.36 10.26 -16.17
N GLU A 361 -3.69 11.16 -15.45
CA GLU A 361 -2.71 10.82 -14.41
C GLU A 361 -3.34 9.97 -13.29
N PHE A 362 -4.47 10.42 -12.73
CA PHE A 362 -5.23 9.66 -11.73
C PHE A 362 -5.55 8.25 -12.20
N ASN A 363 -6.02 8.11 -13.44
CA ASN A 363 -6.39 6.81 -14.00
C ASN A 363 -5.16 5.92 -14.25
N ALA A 364 -4.05 6.48 -14.72
CA ALA A 364 -2.80 5.77 -14.94
C ALA A 364 -2.23 5.25 -13.61
N ASP A 365 -2.29 6.05 -12.55
CA ASP A 365 -1.79 5.68 -11.23
C ASP A 365 -2.64 4.57 -10.58
N ILE A 366 -3.97 4.62 -10.71
CA ILE A 366 -4.85 3.52 -10.27
C ILE A 366 -4.54 2.23 -11.04
N ALA A 367 -4.32 2.32 -12.35
CA ALA A 367 -3.97 1.16 -13.17
C ALA A 367 -2.59 0.57 -12.79
N ALA A 368 -1.59 1.42 -12.59
CA ALA A 368 -0.27 1.00 -12.12
C ALA A 368 -0.34 0.34 -10.74
N ALA A 369 -1.11 0.93 -9.80
CA ALA A 369 -1.31 0.37 -8.49
C ALA A 369 -1.97 -1.02 -8.54
N LYS A 370 -2.96 -1.22 -9.43
CA LYS A 370 -3.61 -2.52 -9.66
C LYS A 370 -2.63 -3.55 -10.22
N ASP A 371 -1.82 -3.17 -11.21
CA ASP A 371 -0.83 -4.06 -11.82
C ASP A 371 0.24 -4.50 -10.81
N PHE A 372 0.83 -3.57 -10.06
CA PHE A 372 1.78 -3.90 -9.00
C PHE A 372 1.17 -4.79 -7.93
N GLN A 373 -0.09 -4.58 -7.58
CA GLN A 373 -0.79 -5.39 -6.59
C GLN A 373 -1.06 -6.82 -7.10
N ALA A 374 -1.44 -6.98 -8.37
CA ALA A 374 -1.60 -8.29 -9.00
C ALA A 374 -0.27 -9.05 -9.06
N GLN A 375 0.82 -8.36 -9.44
CA GLN A 375 2.16 -8.94 -9.42
C GLN A 375 2.57 -9.36 -8.00
N ALA A 376 2.30 -8.54 -6.98
CA ALA A 376 2.58 -8.87 -5.59
C ALA A 376 1.81 -10.12 -5.14
N LYS A 377 0.50 -10.22 -5.45
CA LYS A 377 -0.30 -11.42 -5.16
C LYS A 377 0.30 -12.67 -5.80
N ALA A 378 0.71 -12.59 -7.07
CA ALA A 378 1.33 -13.71 -7.77
C ALA A 378 2.65 -14.14 -7.11
N LYS A 379 3.48 -13.18 -6.67
CA LYS A 379 4.74 -13.45 -5.94
C LYS A 379 4.48 -14.09 -4.57
N LEU A 380 3.49 -13.60 -3.82
CA LEU A 380 3.11 -14.19 -2.53
C LEU A 380 2.56 -15.61 -2.70
N LYS A 381 1.80 -15.88 -3.77
CA LYS A 381 1.33 -17.23 -4.09
C LYS A 381 2.50 -18.16 -4.41
N ALA A 382 3.40 -17.74 -5.29
CA ALA A 382 4.60 -18.51 -5.60
C ALA A 382 5.47 -18.76 -4.35
N ALA A 383 5.52 -17.81 -3.41
CA ALA A 383 6.26 -17.97 -2.15
C ALA A 383 5.65 -19.01 -1.20
N ILE A 384 4.34 -19.30 -1.31
CA ILE A 384 3.70 -20.41 -0.58
C ILE A 384 4.17 -21.76 -1.14
N ASP A 385 4.31 -21.84 -2.46
CA ASP A 385 4.61 -23.05 -3.21
C ASP A 385 6.12 -23.30 -3.39
N ALA A 386 6.97 -22.39 -2.88
CA ALA A 386 8.43 -22.46 -3.05
C ALA A 386 9.05 -23.65 -2.31
N ASP A 387 9.99 -24.34 -2.97
CA ASP A 387 10.65 -25.55 -2.45
C ASP A 387 11.69 -25.22 -1.36
N THR A 388 12.24 -24.00 -1.38
CA THR A 388 13.32 -23.59 -0.47
C THR A 388 12.97 -22.31 0.29
N SER A 389 13.49 -22.20 1.51
CA SER A 389 13.28 -21.00 2.33
C SER A 389 13.91 -19.75 1.71
N ASP A 390 15.01 -19.88 0.97
CA ASP A 390 15.70 -18.74 0.35
C ASP A 390 14.90 -18.21 -0.85
N GLU A 391 14.40 -19.09 -1.72
CA GLU A 391 13.53 -18.70 -2.83
C GLU A 391 12.25 -18.03 -2.32
N ALA A 392 11.62 -18.62 -1.30
CA ALA A 392 10.41 -18.08 -0.71
C ALA A 392 10.67 -16.65 -0.17
N LYS A 393 11.81 -16.44 0.50
CA LYS A 393 12.24 -15.15 1.02
C LYS A 393 12.42 -14.10 -0.08
N ASP A 394 13.11 -14.44 -1.16
CA ASP A 394 13.32 -13.54 -2.29
C ASP A 394 11.99 -13.15 -2.96
N LEU A 395 11.03 -14.08 -3.03
CA LEU A 395 9.69 -13.82 -3.58
C LEU A 395 8.87 -12.88 -2.68
N VAL A 396 8.97 -13.02 -1.35
CA VAL A 396 8.31 -12.10 -0.40
C VAL A 396 8.93 -10.72 -0.43
N GLU A 397 10.26 -10.60 -0.54
CA GLU A 397 10.92 -9.30 -0.68
C GLU A 397 10.49 -8.60 -1.98
N GLN A 398 10.43 -9.33 -3.09
CA GLN A 398 9.88 -8.81 -4.35
C GLN A 398 8.42 -8.37 -4.20
N ALA A 399 7.60 -9.16 -3.51
CA ALA A 399 6.20 -8.82 -3.24
C ALA A 399 6.08 -7.54 -2.40
N HIS A 400 6.91 -7.40 -1.35
CA HIS A 400 6.95 -6.20 -0.51
C HIS A 400 7.27 -4.94 -1.32
N ASP A 401 8.27 -5.01 -2.19
CA ASP A 401 8.63 -3.88 -3.06
C ASP A 401 7.51 -3.50 -4.04
N LEU A 402 6.82 -4.50 -4.59
CA LEU A 402 5.65 -4.28 -5.45
C LEU A 402 4.47 -3.66 -4.67
N ILE A 403 4.20 -4.13 -3.44
CA ILE A 403 3.19 -3.55 -2.55
C ILE A 403 3.52 -2.08 -2.26
N LYS A 404 4.79 -1.77 -2.01
CA LYS A 404 5.23 -0.40 -1.78
C LYS A 404 4.99 0.47 -3.01
N LYS A 405 5.36 0.00 -4.22
CA LYS A 405 5.08 0.71 -5.47
C LYS A 405 3.59 0.93 -5.68
N SER A 406 2.76 -0.08 -5.41
CA SER A 406 1.30 0.06 -5.46
C SER A 406 0.78 1.14 -4.50
N GLN A 407 1.29 1.19 -3.27
CA GLN A 407 0.95 2.23 -2.30
C GLN A 407 1.41 3.63 -2.74
N ASP A 408 2.59 3.74 -3.34
CA ASP A 408 3.11 5.02 -3.82
C ASP A 408 2.26 5.53 -5.00
N SER A 409 1.93 4.68 -5.98
CA SER A 409 0.97 5.03 -7.04
C SER A 409 -0.41 5.43 -6.50
N LEU A 410 -0.92 4.79 -5.44
CA LEU A 410 -2.18 5.22 -4.81
C LEU A 410 -2.09 6.61 -4.16
N LYS A 411 -0.92 7.01 -3.66
CA LYS A 411 -0.70 8.37 -3.13
C LYS A 411 -0.68 9.38 -4.26
N ASP A 412 0.00 9.06 -5.35
CA ASP A 412 0.10 9.90 -6.54
C ASP A 412 -1.29 10.11 -7.16
N ALA A 413 -2.09 9.04 -7.29
CA ALA A 413 -3.50 9.14 -7.70
C ALA A 413 -4.29 10.11 -6.79
N HIS A 414 -4.15 9.97 -5.47
CA HIS A 414 -4.83 10.88 -4.54
C HIS A 414 -4.35 12.34 -4.64
N ASP A 415 -3.07 12.57 -4.96
CA ASP A 415 -2.54 13.89 -5.25
C ASP A 415 -3.15 14.47 -6.54
N ALA A 416 -3.23 13.70 -7.63
CA ALA A 416 -3.89 14.09 -8.87
C ALA A 416 -5.38 14.46 -8.64
N LEU A 417 -6.11 13.63 -7.89
CA LEU A 417 -7.49 13.93 -7.50
C LEU A 417 -7.61 15.26 -6.75
N ARG A 418 -6.69 15.55 -5.82
CA ARG A 418 -6.69 16.84 -5.11
C ARG A 418 -6.48 18.02 -6.06
N GLN A 419 -5.68 17.85 -7.11
CA GLN A 419 -5.47 18.88 -8.12
C GLN A 419 -6.73 19.11 -8.97
N ILE A 420 -7.41 18.04 -9.38
CA ILE A 420 -8.71 18.11 -10.09
C ILE A 420 -9.72 18.94 -9.27
N ILE A 421 -9.91 18.59 -8.00
CA ILE A 421 -10.84 19.30 -7.10
C ILE A 421 -10.43 20.77 -6.94
N ARG A 422 -9.12 21.06 -6.85
CA ARG A 422 -8.62 22.43 -6.75
C ARG A 422 -8.96 23.24 -8.01
N LYS A 423 -8.68 22.72 -9.20
CA LYS A 423 -8.97 23.38 -10.47
C LYS A 423 -10.46 23.68 -10.65
N ILE A 424 -11.32 22.73 -10.28
CA ILE A 424 -12.78 22.91 -10.32
C ILE A 424 -13.21 24.06 -9.39
N ARG A 425 -12.68 24.11 -8.17
CA ARG A 425 -12.95 25.21 -7.23
C ARG A 425 -12.44 26.56 -7.72
N GLU A 426 -11.26 26.59 -8.35
CA GLU A 426 -10.69 27.81 -8.93
C GLU A 426 -11.51 28.34 -10.12
N ALA A 427 -12.19 27.45 -10.84
CA ALA A 427 -13.18 27.80 -11.86
C ALA A 427 -14.50 28.35 -11.28
N GLY A 428 -14.67 28.33 -9.95
CA GLY A 428 -15.86 28.84 -9.26
C GLY A 428 -17.00 27.83 -9.14
N HIS A 429 -16.70 26.54 -9.34
CA HIS A 429 -17.66 25.46 -9.28
C HIS A 429 -17.33 24.50 -8.12
N GLU A 430 -18.32 23.71 -7.71
CA GLU A 430 -18.14 22.63 -6.76
C GLU A 430 -18.36 21.29 -7.46
N LEU A 431 -17.50 20.32 -7.19
CA LEU A 431 -17.64 18.98 -7.76
C LEU A 431 -18.74 18.24 -6.99
N GLU A 432 -19.94 18.20 -7.56
CA GLU A 432 -21.04 17.40 -7.03
C GLU A 432 -20.84 15.93 -7.41
N VAL A 433 -20.36 15.14 -6.44
CA VAL A 433 -20.27 13.69 -6.58
C VAL A 433 -21.53 13.07 -5.99
N ASP A 434 -22.40 12.52 -6.83
CA ASP A 434 -23.55 11.77 -6.35
C ASP A 434 -23.07 10.46 -5.69
N THR A 435 -23.20 10.41 -4.37
CA THR A 435 -22.82 9.24 -3.56
C THR A 435 -23.95 8.24 -3.40
N SER A 436 -25.16 8.59 -3.84
CA SER A 436 -26.37 7.76 -3.73
C SER A 436 -26.58 6.87 -4.95
N SER A 437 -26.09 7.28 -6.12
CA SER A 437 -26.09 6.46 -7.32
C SER A 437 -25.08 5.33 -7.23
N SER A 438 -25.51 4.20 -7.80
CA SER A 438 -24.67 3.05 -8.05
C SER A 438 -23.81 3.26 -9.29
N VAL A 439 -22.61 2.72 -9.25
CA VAL A 439 -21.67 2.65 -10.36
C VAL A 439 -21.36 1.20 -10.68
N GLU A 440 -21.18 0.89 -11.95
CA GLU A 440 -20.79 -0.46 -12.39
C GLU A 440 -19.28 -0.58 -12.36
N ILE A 441 -18.78 -1.54 -11.59
CA ILE A 441 -17.37 -1.85 -11.44
C ILE A 441 -17.09 -3.20 -12.08
N GLU A 442 -16.01 -3.27 -12.85
CA GLU A 442 -15.50 -4.53 -13.39
C GLU A 442 -15.02 -5.40 -12.23
N ILE A 443 -15.56 -6.61 -12.13
CA ILE A 443 -15.10 -7.60 -11.17
C ILE A 443 -14.26 -8.63 -11.92
N GLU A 444 -13.06 -8.89 -11.40
CA GLU A 444 -12.29 -10.04 -11.85
C GLU A 444 -13.13 -11.28 -11.60
N ALA A 445 -13.17 -12.18 -12.59
CA ALA A 445 -13.75 -13.50 -12.42
C ALA A 445 -12.84 -14.28 -11.47
N GLU A 446 -12.90 -13.98 -10.17
CA GLU A 446 -12.30 -14.84 -9.16
C GLU A 446 -12.88 -16.24 -9.33
N ASP A 447 -12.02 -17.24 -9.19
CA ASP A 447 -12.34 -18.67 -9.12
C ASP A 447 -13.47 -18.88 -8.11
N SER A 448 -14.72 -18.75 -8.56
CA SER A 448 -15.91 -19.04 -7.75
C SER A 448 -16.04 -20.54 -7.48
N ALA A 449 -14.99 -21.31 -7.72
CA ALA A 449 -14.90 -22.73 -7.46
C ALA A 449 -14.71 -23.06 -5.98
N GLU A 450 -14.24 -22.12 -5.14
CA GLU A 450 -13.99 -22.41 -3.71
C GLU A 450 -15.13 -21.99 -2.76
N ALA A 451 -16.17 -21.31 -3.23
CA ALA A 451 -17.32 -20.92 -2.41
C ALA A 451 -18.52 -21.89 -2.48
N SER A 452 -18.34 -23.08 -3.06
CA SER A 452 -19.40 -24.10 -3.19
C SER A 452 -18.87 -25.51 -2.98
N THR A 453 -18.35 -25.78 -1.78
CA THR A 453 -18.28 -27.13 -1.20
C THR A 453 -18.45 -27.08 0.30
#